data_AF-A0A7C2USQ4-F1
#
_entry.id   AF-A0A7C2USQ4-F1
#
_cell.length_a   1.000
_cell.length_b   1.000
_cell.length_c   1.000
_cell.angle_alpha   90.00
_cell.angle_beta   90.00
_cell.angle_gamma   90.00
#
_symmetry.space_group_name_H-M   'P 1'
#
loop_
_entity.id
_entity.type
_entity.pdbx_description
1 polymer ?
#
loop_
_entity_poly.entity_id
_entity_poly.type
_entity_poly.pdbx_seq_one_letter_code
_entity_poly.pdbx_strand_id
1 'polypeptide(L)'
;MRTKLMWLTVVVAWISMFYATAKTGEFVAILGASLAQSLPPEGEYRITRVENLQASPTVRVGGHFHMDGNRQRIEWNHAGQVVVVEWEVIRGTELPIRPSGEPIFVRAVESKRMPQRGMSLQMRRMLYPRGYYLILRDSGGETLGIWELLWNT
;
A
#
# COMPACT_ATOMS: atom_id res chain seq x y z
N MET A 1 -13.67 47.39 0.46
CA MET A 1 -12.29 46.98 0.81
C MET A 1 -12.27 45.86 1.87
N ARG A 2 -12.98 46.02 2.98
CA ARG A 2 -13.05 45.06 4.11
C ARG A 2 -13.51 43.64 3.73
N THR A 3 -14.51 43.51 2.86
CA THR A 3 -15.06 42.22 2.41
C THR A 3 -14.09 41.43 1.54
N LYS A 4 -13.33 42.12 0.67
CA LYS A 4 -12.31 41.47 -0.20
C LYS A 4 -11.14 40.92 0.62
N LEU A 5 -10.72 41.65 1.65
CA LEU A 5 -9.67 41.20 2.56
C LEU A 5 -10.11 39.97 3.38
N MET A 6 -11.36 39.97 3.86
CA MET A 6 -11.94 38.83 4.58
C MET A 6 -11.97 37.55 3.72
N TRP A 7 -12.45 37.66 2.47
CA TRP A 7 -12.46 36.52 1.53
C TRP A 7 -11.07 36.03 1.19
N LEU A 8 -10.08 36.93 1.05
CA LEU A 8 -8.69 36.54 0.83
C LEU A 8 -8.14 35.73 2.02
N THR A 9 -8.40 36.15 3.26
CA THR A 9 -7.97 35.41 4.46
C THR A 9 -8.60 34.02 4.52
N VAL A 10 -9.89 33.89 4.20
CA VAL A 10 -10.58 32.59 4.17
C VAL A 10 -9.96 31.66 3.12
N VAL A 11 -9.67 32.17 1.92
CA VAL A 11 -9.03 31.38 0.85
C VAL A 11 -7.62 30.94 1.26
N VAL A 12 -6.81 31.83 1.83
CA VAL A 12 -5.46 31.49 2.31
C VAL A 12 -5.52 30.42 3.40
N ALA A 13 -6.41 30.57 4.38
CA ALA A 13 -6.58 29.58 5.45
C ALA A 13 -7.00 28.20 4.90
N TRP A 14 -7.91 28.17 3.92
CA TRP A 14 -8.32 26.93 3.25
C TRP A 14 -7.18 26.27 2.49
N ILE A 15 -6.41 27.04 1.72
CA ILE A 15 -5.26 26.54 0.96
C ILE A 15 -4.19 26.01 1.91
N SER A 16 -3.88 26.74 2.99
CA SER A 16 -2.91 26.31 4.00
C SER A 16 -3.34 25.04 4.72
N MET A 17 -4.63 24.93 5.08
CA MET A 17 -5.16 23.72 5.70
C MET A 17 -5.07 22.52 4.76
N PHE A 18 -5.48 22.69 3.49
CA PHE A 18 -5.39 21.65 2.47
C PHE A 18 -3.95 21.20 2.24
N TYR A 19 -3.02 22.16 2.11
CA TYR A 19 -1.60 21.91 1.94
C TYR A 19 -1.01 21.16 3.15
N ALA A 20 -1.33 21.57 4.37
CA ALA A 20 -0.90 20.89 5.58
C ALA A 20 -1.40 19.44 5.60
N THR A 21 -2.69 19.20 5.34
CA THR A 21 -3.25 17.83 5.29
C THR A 21 -2.60 16.96 4.21
N ALA A 22 -2.37 17.51 3.02
CA ALA A 22 -1.73 16.76 1.93
C ALA A 22 -0.28 16.38 2.29
N LYS A 23 0.49 17.32 2.83
CA LYS A 23 1.88 17.07 3.24
C LYS A 23 2.01 16.16 4.44
N THR A 24 1.10 16.23 5.40
CA THR A 24 1.05 15.26 6.50
C THR A 24 0.74 13.86 5.97
N GLY A 25 -0.14 13.71 4.98
CA GLY A 25 -0.45 12.41 4.37
C GLY A 25 0.75 11.75 3.68
N GLU A 26 1.55 12.52 2.94
CA GLU A 26 2.81 12.05 2.34
C GLU A 26 3.84 11.68 3.42
N PHE A 27 4.00 12.52 4.44
CA PHE A 27 4.94 12.28 5.54
C PHE A 27 4.61 11.00 6.31
N VAL A 28 3.34 10.79 6.66
CA VAL A 28 2.87 9.59 7.36
C VAL A 28 3.12 8.32 6.53
N ALA A 29 2.94 8.39 5.20
CA ALA A 29 3.22 7.26 4.31
C ALA A 29 4.70 6.86 4.32
N ILE A 30 5.59 7.85 4.18
CA ILE A 30 7.05 7.64 4.16
C ILE A 30 7.53 7.10 5.51
N LEU A 31 7.05 7.69 6.61
CA LEU A 31 7.39 7.23 7.96
C LEU A 31 6.91 5.80 8.20
N GLY A 32 5.68 5.47 7.77
CA GLY A 32 5.14 4.12 7.86
C GLY A 32 5.96 3.09 7.09
N ALA A 33 6.37 3.41 5.86
CA ALA A 33 7.24 2.53 5.08
C ALA A 33 8.63 2.35 5.70
N SER A 34 9.22 3.41 6.25
CA SER A 34 10.50 3.33 6.95
C SER A 34 10.42 2.45 8.19
N LEU A 35 9.37 2.61 9.00
CA LEU A 35 9.12 1.77 10.18
C LEU A 35 8.81 0.32 9.81
N ALA A 36 8.03 0.08 8.75
CA ALA A 36 7.74 -1.27 8.28
C ALA A 36 9.01 -2.04 7.87
N GLN A 37 10.02 -1.33 7.32
CA GLN A 37 11.30 -1.91 6.93
C GLN A 37 12.17 -2.32 8.12
N SER A 38 12.01 -1.69 9.29
CA SER A 38 12.82 -1.98 10.49
C SER A 38 12.25 -3.10 11.37
N LEU A 39 10.99 -3.48 11.17
CA LEU A 39 10.35 -4.56 11.92
C LEU A 39 10.75 -5.95 11.38
N PRO A 40 10.57 -7.05 12.14
CA PRO A 40 10.82 -8.43 11.70
C PRO A 40 9.63 -9.10 10.98
N PRO A 41 9.89 -10.03 10.02
CA PRO A 41 8.90 -10.84 9.33
C PRO A 41 7.60 -11.14 10.03
N GLU A 42 6.42 -10.75 9.57
CA GLU A 42 5.24 -11.53 10.00
C GLU A 42 5.06 -12.75 9.08
N GLY A 43 5.28 -12.55 7.78
CA GLY A 43 5.34 -13.64 6.82
C GLY A 43 6.24 -13.32 5.64
N GLU A 44 6.75 -14.38 5.03
CA GLU A 44 7.45 -14.38 3.75
C GLU A 44 6.62 -15.13 2.72
N TYR A 45 6.47 -14.54 1.55
CA TYR A 45 5.58 -14.99 0.51
C TYR A 45 6.29 -15.01 -0.84
N ARG A 46 5.86 -15.88 -1.75
CA ARG A 46 6.33 -15.92 -3.14
C ARG A 46 5.23 -15.44 -4.06
N ILE A 47 5.53 -14.48 -4.92
CA ILE A 47 4.58 -14.06 -5.96
C ILE A 47 4.42 -15.18 -6.98
N THR A 48 3.20 -15.69 -7.11
CA THR A 48 2.85 -16.79 -8.00
C THR A 48 2.27 -16.29 -9.33
N ARG A 49 1.60 -15.13 -9.32
CA ARG A 49 0.97 -14.53 -10.50
C ARG A 49 0.95 -13.00 -10.42
N VAL A 50 1.19 -12.35 -11.55
CA VAL A 50 1.03 -10.91 -11.75
C VAL A 50 0.36 -10.70 -13.09
N GLU A 51 -0.72 -9.93 -13.13
CA GLU A 51 -1.43 -9.58 -14.36
C GLU A 51 -1.70 -8.08 -14.42
N ASN A 52 -1.54 -7.51 -15.62
CA ASN A 52 -1.84 -6.11 -15.94
C ASN A 52 -1.14 -5.05 -15.07
N LEU A 53 -0.14 -5.45 -14.28
CA LEU A 53 0.68 -4.53 -13.49
C LEU A 53 1.77 -3.91 -14.38
N GLN A 54 1.43 -2.81 -15.05
CA GLN A 54 2.40 -2.02 -15.84
C GLN A 54 3.02 -0.89 -15.01
N ALA A 55 2.25 -0.34 -14.06
CA ALA A 55 2.70 0.64 -13.09
C ALA A 55 2.02 0.37 -11.75
N SER A 56 2.75 0.61 -10.66
CA SER A 56 2.16 0.50 -9.32
C SER A 56 1.36 1.78 -9.00
N PRO A 57 0.14 1.66 -8.48
CA PRO A 57 -0.71 2.82 -8.21
C PRO A 57 -0.13 3.64 -7.04
N THR A 58 0.40 4.83 -7.31
CA THR A 58 0.90 5.76 -6.26
C THR A 58 -0.24 6.47 -5.52
N VAL A 59 -1.42 6.51 -6.14
CA VAL A 59 -2.68 6.95 -5.52
C VAL A 59 -3.37 5.75 -4.88
N ARG A 60 -4.14 5.96 -3.80
CA ARG A 60 -4.98 4.90 -3.22
C ARG A 60 -6.04 4.46 -4.24
N VAL A 61 -6.03 3.18 -4.55
CA VAL A 61 -6.97 2.54 -5.48
C VAL A 61 -7.75 1.46 -4.74
N GLY A 62 -9.07 1.44 -4.94
CA GLY A 62 -9.93 0.41 -4.39
C GLY A 62 -9.70 -0.95 -5.06
N GLY A 63 -9.71 -2.00 -4.26
CA GLY A 63 -9.57 -3.38 -4.68
C GLY A 63 -10.22 -4.35 -3.71
N HIS A 64 -10.04 -5.63 -3.96
CA HIS A 64 -10.54 -6.73 -3.16
C HIS A 64 -9.41 -7.69 -2.83
N PHE A 65 -9.45 -8.19 -1.59
CA PHE A 65 -8.53 -9.21 -1.12
C PHE A 65 -9.22 -10.58 -1.15
N HIS A 66 -8.51 -11.59 -1.63
CA HIS A 66 -8.97 -12.97 -1.65
C HIS A 66 -7.93 -13.88 -1.00
N MET A 67 -8.41 -14.86 -0.24
CA MET A 67 -7.58 -15.87 0.42
C MET A 67 -8.22 -17.24 0.27
N ASP A 68 -7.40 -18.23 -0.09
CA ASP A 68 -7.78 -19.64 -0.23
C ASP A 68 -6.61 -20.54 0.20
N GLY A 69 -6.69 -21.05 1.44
CA GLY A 69 -5.52 -21.62 2.14
C GLY A 69 -4.34 -20.64 2.10
N ASN A 70 -3.13 -21.16 1.90
CA ASN A 70 -1.90 -20.38 1.85
C ASN A 70 -1.78 -19.42 0.66
N ARG A 71 -2.78 -19.36 -0.23
CA ARG A 71 -2.78 -18.54 -1.44
C ARG A 71 -3.59 -17.27 -1.21
N GLN A 72 -2.96 -16.13 -1.45
CA GLN A 72 -3.54 -14.81 -1.25
C GLN A 72 -3.46 -14.01 -2.55
N ARG A 73 -4.47 -13.19 -2.82
CA ARG A 73 -4.59 -12.41 -4.05
C ARG A 73 -5.19 -11.05 -3.76
N ILE A 74 -4.70 -10.03 -4.45
CA ILE A 74 -5.35 -8.72 -4.54
C ILE A 74 -5.75 -8.45 -5.98
N GLU A 75 -6.98 -7.97 -6.14
CA GLU A 75 -7.56 -7.54 -7.40
C GLU A 75 -7.97 -6.08 -7.30
N TRP A 76 -7.50 -5.22 -8.21
CA TRP A 76 -7.85 -3.80 -8.18
C TRP A 76 -7.91 -3.20 -9.58
N ASN A 77 -8.62 -2.09 -9.73
CA ASN A 77 -8.75 -1.41 -11.02
C ASN A 77 -7.77 -0.24 -11.13
N HIS A 78 -6.78 -0.34 -12.01
CA HIS A 78 -5.84 0.75 -12.28
C HIS A 78 -5.77 1.05 -13.77
N ALA A 79 -5.86 2.33 -14.15
CA ALA A 79 -5.83 2.79 -15.55
C ALA A 79 -6.84 2.05 -16.48
N GLY A 80 -8.02 1.70 -15.95
CA GLY A 80 -9.05 0.98 -16.71
C GLY A 80 -8.80 -0.51 -16.87
N GLN A 81 -7.79 -1.08 -16.19
CA GLN A 81 -7.46 -2.51 -16.22
C GLN A 81 -7.58 -3.13 -14.83
N VAL A 82 -8.04 -4.38 -14.78
CA VAL A 82 -8.01 -5.20 -13.56
C VAL A 82 -6.58 -5.69 -13.38
N VAL A 83 -5.92 -5.21 -12.35
CA VAL A 83 -4.60 -5.64 -11.91
C VAL A 83 -4.76 -6.74 -10.88
N VAL A 84 -3.99 -7.80 -11.06
CA VAL A 84 -4.02 -8.98 -10.18
C VAL A 84 -2.61 -9.27 -9.71
N VAL A 85 -2.45 -9.40 -8.39
CA VAL A 85 -1.21 -9.93 -7.81
C VAL A 85 -1.56 -11.00 -6.81
N GLU A 86 -0.89 -12.13 -6.93
CA GLU A 86 -1.14 -13.31 -6.13
C GLU A 86 0.16 -13.89 -5.60
N TRP A 87 0.11 -14.42 -4.39
CA TRP A 87 1.25 -15.00 -3.71
C TRP A 87 0.85 -16.16 -2.81
N GLU A 88 1.84 -16.99 -2.49
CA GLU A 88 1.73 -18.09 -1.54
C GLU A 88 2.60 -17.86 -0.31
N VAL A 89 2.17 -18.31 0.86
CA VAL A 89 2.98 -18.25 2.10
C VAL A 89 4.13 -19.27 2.03
N ILE A 90 5.36 -18.79 2.17
CA ILE A 90 6.56 -19.63 2.29
C ILE A 90 6.94 -19.85 3.76
N ARG A 91 6.80 -18.81 4.58
CA ARG A 91 7.24 -18.83 5.99
C ARG A 91 6.42 -17.86 6.84
N GLY A 92 6.22 -18.21 8.11
CA GLY A 92 5.53 -17.37 9.10
C GLY A 92 4.12 -17.86 9.38
N THR A 93 3.46 -17.21 10.34
CA THR A 93 2.04 -17.43 10.60
C THR A 93 1.29 -16.77 9.46
N GLU A 94 0.47 -17.54 8.76
CA GLU A 94 -0.50 -16.97 7.82
C GLU A 94 -1.24 -15.86 8.56
N LEU A 95 -1.03 -14.62 8.13
CA LEU A 95 -1.64 -13.52 8.83
C LEU A 95 -3.16 -13.73 8.74
N PRO A 96 -3.89 -13.67 9.87
CA PRO A 96 -5.34 -13.69 9.86
C PRO A 96 -5.81 -12.35 9.32
N ILE A 97 -5.58 -12.17 8.03
CA ILE A 97 -6.05 -11.06 7.25
C ILE A 97 -7.54 -11.31 7.08
N ARG A 98 -8.27 -10.22 7.05
CA ARG A 98 -9.71 -10.13 6.86
C ARG A 98 -10.29 -11.17 5.88
N PRO A 99 -11.57 -11.52 6.02
CA PRO A 99 -12.22 -12.52 5.18
C PRO A 99 -12.09 -12.21 3.68
N SER A 100 -12.04 -13.29 2.90
CA SER A 100 -12.02 -13.24 1.43
C SER A 100 -13.20 -12.43 0.89
N GLY A 101 -12.93 -11.55 -0.07
CA GLY A 101 -13.89 -10.63 -0.66
C GLY A 101 -13.99 -9.26 0.02
N GLU A 102 -13.26 -9.00 1.11
CA GLU A 102 -13.30 -7.67 1.74
C GLU A 102 -12.65 -6.58 0.88
N PRO A 103 -13.24 -5.37 0.86
CA PRO A 103 -12.69 -4.22 0.14
C PRO A 103 -11.43 -3.68 0.84
N ILE A 104 -10.46 -3.32 0.01
CA ILE A 104 -9.17 -2.77 0.43
C ILE A 104 -8.78 -1.59 -0.45
N PHE A 105 -7.87 -0.76 0.06
CA PHE A 105 -7.16 0.26 -0.68
C PHE A 105 -5.70 -0.16 -0.83
N VAL A 106 -5.21 -0.09 -2.06
CA VAL A 106 -3.83 -0.38 -2.43
C VAL A 106 -3.14 0.93 -2.79
N ARG A 107 -1.95 1.14 -2.26
CA ARG A 107 -1.09 2.28 -2.61
C ARG A 107 0.38 1.86 -2.63
N ALA A 108 1.09 2.18 -3.69
CA ALA A 108 2.54 2.09 -3.75
C ALA A 108 3.17 3.28 -3.03
N VAL A 109 3.98 2.98 -2.01
CA VAL A 109 4.73 4.00 -1.26
C VAL A 109 6.12 4.18 -1.87
N GLU A 110 6.76 3.09 -2.26
CA GLU A 110 8.05 3.10 -2.96
C GLU A 110 8.03 2.00 -4.03
N SER A 111 8.64 2.25 -5.19
CA SER A 111 8.74 1.24 -6.25
C SER A 111 9.97 1.49 -7.10
N LYS A 112 11.07 0.80 -6.80
CA LYS A 112 12.24 0.71 -7.68
C LYS A 112 12.02 -0.30 -8.80
N ARG A 113 11.30 -1.38 -8.50
CA ARG A 113 10.99 -2.46 -9.45
C ARG A 113 9.56 -2.97 -9.28
N MET A 114 8.90 -3.26 -10.40
CA MET A 114 7.58 -3.89 -10.37
C MET A 114 7.67 -5.33 -9.86
N PRO A 115 6.69 -5.78 -9.05
CA PRO A 115 6.51 -7.18 -8.72
C PRO A 115 6.41 -8.08 -9.95
N GLN A 116 7.11 -9.20 -9.89
CA GLN A 116 7.13 -10.22 -10.92
C GLN A 116 6.98 -11.58 -10.25
N ARG A 117 6.48 -12.56 -11.02
CA ARG A 117 6.40 -13.94 -10.58
C ARG A 117 7.77 -14.45 -10.10
N GLY A 118 7.78 -15.16 -8.99
CA GLY A 118 8.96 -15.73 -8.34
C GLY A 118 9.65 -14.81 -7.33
N MET A 119 9.34 -13.51 -7.33
CA MET A 119 9.88 -12.57 -6.34
C MET A 119 9.31 -12.82 -4.95
N SER A 120 10.07 -12.39 -3.93
CA SER A 120 9.70 -12.53 -2.53
C SER A 120 9.00 -11.27 -2.01
N LEU A 121 7.92 -11.47 -1.27
CA LEU A 121 7.22 -10.43 -0.53
C LEU A 121 7.35 -10.70 0.96
N GLN A 122 7.55 -9.65 1.74
CA GLN A 122 7.47 -9.69 3.19
C GLN A 122 6.29 -8.85 3.64
N MET A 123 5.38 -9.42 4.42
CA MET A 123 4.24 -8.67 4.97
C MET A 123 4.54 -8.22 6.40
N ARG A 124 4.09 -7.00 6.70
CA ARG A 124 4.18 -6.33 8.00
C ARG A 124 2.83 -5.77 8.38
N ARG A 125 2.39 -6.00 9.60
CA ARG A 125 1.24 -5.32 10.17
C ARG A 125 1.73 -4.17 11.04
N MET A 126 1.18 -3.00 10.78
CA MET A 126 1.52 -1.79 11.52
C MET A 126 0.31 -1.32 12.32
N LEU A 127 0.55 -0.99 13.60
CA LEU A 127 -0.44 -0.34 14.46
C LEU A 127 -0.51 1.17 14.20
N TYR A 128 0.63 1.78 13.85
CA TYR A 128 0.72 3.18 13.44
C TYR A 128 1.89 3.42 12.48
N PRO A 129 1.66 3.99 11.27
CA PRO A 129 0.36 4.21 10.66
C PRO A 129 -0.35 2.87 10.46
N ARG A 130 -1.66 2.82 10.75
CA ARG A 130 -2.41 1.57 10.71
C ARG A 130 -2.49 1.06 9.28
N GLY A 131 -2.08 -0.17 9.05
CA GLY A 131 -2.11 -0.78 7.72
C GLY A 131 -1.25 -2.04 7.65
N TYR A 132 -1.23 -2.65 6.47
CA TYR A 132 -0.33 -3.75 6.18
C TYR A 132 0.60 -3.31 5.05
N TYR A 133 1.89 -3.57 5.22
CA TYR A 133 2.91 -3.21 4.25
C TYR A 133 3.46 -4.47 3.62
N LEU A 134 3.38 -4.54 2.30
CA LEU A 134 4.00 -5.56 1.47
C LEU A 134 5.33 -5.00 0.96
N ILE A 135 6.43 -5.62 1.38
CA ILE A 135 7.78 -5.22 1.00
C ILE A 135 8.32 -6.22 -0.01
N LEU A 136 8.55 -5.76 -1.23
CA LEU A 136 9.21 -6.54 -2.27
C LEU A 136 10.72 -6.58 -1.99
N ARG A 137 11.26 -7.79 -1.87
CA ARG A 137 12.68 -8.02 -1.63
C ARG A 137 13.30 -8.81 -2.78
N ASP A 138 14.55 -8.50 -3.10
CA ASP A 138 15.38 -9.35 -3.94
C ASP A 138 16.02 -10.50 -3.12
N SER A 139 16.79 -11.36 -3.79
CA SER A 139 17.51 -12.46 -3.13
C SER A 139 18.67 -12.00 -2.25
N GLY A 140 19.18 -10.77 -2.44
CA GLY A 140 20.25 -10.16 -1.65
C GLY A 140 19.74 -9.39 -0.41
N GLY A 141 18.42 -9.29 -0.24
CA GLY A 141 17.79 -8.55 0.85
C GLY A 141 17.54 -7.07 0.54
N GLU A 142 17.77 -6.59 -0.68
CA GLU A 142 17.44 -5.21 -1.08
C GLU A 142 15.92 -5.02 -1.13
N THR A 143 15.44 -3.88 -0.61
CA THR A 143 14.06 -3.43 -0.84
C THR A 143 13.91 -2.90 -2.27
N LEU A 144 13.04 -3.56 -3.04
CA LEU A 144 12.71 -3.21 -4.42
C LEU A 144 11.40 -2.42 -4.54
N GLY A 145 10.53 -2.49 -3.54
CA GLY A 145 9.25 -1.79 -3.53
C GLY A 145 8.48 -2.02 -2.25
N ILE A 146 7.56 -1.11 -1.95
CA ILE A 146 6.70 -1.12 -0.76
C ILE A 146 5.30 -0.73 -1.17
N TRP A 147 4.35 -1.60 -0.87
CA TRP A 147 2.93 -1.32 -1.00
C TRP A 147 2.27 -1.26 0.36
N GLU A 148 1.42 -0.27 0.54
CA GLU A 148 0.53 -0.13 1.67
C GLU A 148 -0.85 -0.65 1.28
N LEU A 149 -1.38 -1.54 2.12
CA LEU A 149 -2.74 -2.06 2.08
C LEU A 149 -3.50 -1.51 3.28
N LEU A 150 -4.67 -0.94 3.01
CA LEU A 150 -5.55 -0.37 4.03
C LEU A 150 -6.94 -0.95 3.83
N TRP A 151 -7.58 -1.37 4.91
CA TRP A 151 -8.96 -1.83 4.87
C TRP A 151 -9.88 -0.63 5.07
N ASN A 152 -11.08 -0.70 4.51
CA ASN A 152 -12.12 0.28 4.76
C ASN A 152 -12.61 0.10 6.22
N THR A 153 -11.94 0.76 7.17
CA THR A 153 -12.33 0.80 8.59
C THR A 153 -13.22 1.98 8.90
#